data_AF-A0A7K4NUP3-F1
#
_entry.id   AF-A0A7K4NUP3-F1
#
_cell.length_a   1.000
_cell.length_b   1.000
_cell.length_c   1.000
_cell.angle_alpha   90.00
_cell.angle_beta   90.00
_cell.angle_gamma   90.00
#
_symmetry.space_group_name_H-M   'P 1'
#
loop_
_entity.id
_entity.type
_entity.pdbx_description
1 polymer ?
#
loop_
_entity_poly.entity_id
_entity_poly.type
_entity_poly.pdbx_seq_one_letter_code
_entity_poly.pdbx_strand_id
1 'polypeptide(L)'
;GSKGIIIDDILLTHGHTIPSENFSQINTIVMGHIHPVFFEKESLINGERVWISIISDKQKIFHSKSGELKLIILPSFNRYFYATQKKFYKKSISPIIEKIEVMQAKILRLDGTIIGNEELLSAVI
;
A
#
# COMPACT_ATOMS: atom_id res chain seq x y z
N GLY A 1 -8.72 15.02 -7.32
CA GLY A 1 -7.34 14.55 -7.43
C GLY A 1 -7.14 13.85 -8.75
N SER A 2 -5.91 13.79 -9.26
CA SER A 2 -5.57 13.06 -10.50
C SER A 2 -5.92 11.57 -10.37
N LYS A 3 -6.55 10.98 -11.39
CA LYS A 3 -7.01 9.58 -11.38
C LYS A 3 -5.89 8.54 -11.53
N GLY A 4 -4.65 8.97 -11.76
CA GLY A 4 -3.52 8.11 -12.06
C GLY A 4 -3.32 7.88 -13.56
N ILE A 5 -2.38 7.01 -13.90
CA ILE A 5 -2.05 6.58 -15.28
C ILE A 5 -2.06 5.05 -15.30
N ILE A 6 -2.57 4.46 -16.39
CA ILE A 6 -2.50 3.02 -16.62
C ILE A 6 -1.39 2.73 -17.63
N ILE A 7 -0.53 1.77 -17.29
CA ILE A 7 0.45 1.17 -18.20
C ILE A 7 0.22 -0.33 -18.12
N ASP A 8 -0.11 -0.94 -19.26
CA ASP A 8 -0.55 -2.34 -19.33
C ASP A 8 -1.70 -2.64 -18.34
N ASP A 9 -1.51 -3.57 -17.40
CA ASP A 9 -2.47 -3.93 -16.37
C ASP A 9 -2.15 -3.28 -15.01
N ILE A 10 -1.35 -2.22 -15.00
CA ILE A 10 -0.87 -1.53 -13.80
C ILE A 10 -1.44 -0.11 -13.72
N LEU A 11 -2.15 0.20 -12.64
CA LEU A 11 -2.58 1.55 -12.29
C LEU A 11 -1.53 2.23 -11.38
N LEU A 12 -0.93 3.30 -11.86
CA LEU A 12 -0.08 4.20 -11.08
C LEU A 12 -0.93 5.34 -10.54
N THR A 13 -1.08 5.45 -9.21
CA THR A 13 -1.91 6.49 -8.58
C THR A 13 -1.26 7.05 -7.33
N HIS A 14 -1.67 8.23 -6.89
CA HIS A 14 -1.18 8.72 -5.60
C HIS A 14 -1.86 7.98 -4.42
N GLY A 15 -3.15 7.66 -4.54
CA GLY A 15 -3.90 6.90 -3.51
C GLY A 15 -4.89 7.68 -2.65
N HIS A 16 -5.21 8.94 -3.02
CA HIS A 16 -6.25 9.75 -2.37
C HIS A 16 -7.68 9.45 -2.85
N THR A 17 -7.86 8.59 -3.84
CA THR A 17 -9.16 8.37 -4.49
C THR A 17 -9.30 6.90 -4.87
N ILE A 18 -10.51 6.35 -4.73
CA ILE A 18 -10.85 5.02 -5.23
C ILE A 18 -10.82 5.04 -6.77
N PRO A 19 -10.10 4.11 -7.41
CA PRO A 19 -10.14 3.95 -8.86
C PRO A 19 -11.57 3.69 -9.35
N SER A 20 -11.94 4.26 -10.50
CA SER A 20 -13.27 4.03 -11.09
C SER A 20 -13.38 2.65 -11.74
N GLU A 21 -14.60 2.10 -11.80
CA GLU A 21 -14.89 0.76 -12.35
C GLU A 21 -14.40 0.54 -13.79
N ASN A 22 -14.23 1.59 -14.59
CA ASN A 22 -13.64 1.49 -15.93
C ASN A 22 -12.17 1.01 -15.92
N PHE A 23 -11.51 0.97 -14.76
CA PHE A 23 -10.16 0.46 -14.57
C PHE A 23 -10.14 -0.98 -14.04
N SER A 24 -11.29 -1.67 -13.97
CA SER A 24 -11.40 -3.02 -13.41
C SER A 24 -10.61 -4.10 -14.15
N GLN A 25 -10.02 -3.80 -15.31
CA GLN A 25 -9.13 -4.73 -16.02
C GLN A 25 -7.72 -4.79 -15.43
N ILE A 26 -7.29 -3.77 -14.66
CA ILE A 26 -5.96 -3.76 -14.05
C ILE A 26 -5.82 -4.84 -12.98
N ASN A 27 -4.65 -5.44 -12.85
CA ASN A 27 -4.36 -6.46 -11.83
C ASN A 27 -3.42 -5.94 -10.74
N THR A 28 -2.78 -4.80 -10.98
CA THR A 28 -1.88 -4.17 -10.02
C THR A 28 -2.20 -2.69 -9.83
N ILE A 29 -2.25 -2.24 -8.58
CA ILE A 29 -2.21 -0.82 -8.21
C ILE A 29 -0.86 -0.55 -7.58
N VAL A 30 -0.14 0.46 -8.06
CA VAL A 30 1.04 1.03 -7.40
C VAL A 30 0.67 2.41 -6.88
N MET A 31 0.84 2.62 -5.57
CA MET A 31 0.46 3.88 -4.94
C MET A 31 1.49 4.43 -3.95
N GLY A 32 1.45 5.75 -3.76
CA GLY A 32 2.17 6.45 -2.71
C GLY A 32 1.26 6.80 -1.53
N HIS A 33 1.27 8.10 -1.15
CA HIS A 33 0.41 8.74 -0.14
C HIS A 33 0.66 8.30 1.30
N ILE A 34 0.75 7.00 1.57
CA ILE A 34 0.92 6.46 2.92
C ILE A 34 2.37 6.50 3.36
N HIS A 35 3.30 6.27 2.43
CA HIS A 35 4.74 6.27 2.68
C HIS A 35 5.13 5.39 3.89
N PRO A 36 4.95 4.06 3.78
CA PRO A 36 5.04 3.16 4.91
C PRO A 36 6.43 3.16 5.55
N VAL A 37 6.43 3.16 6.87
CA VAL A 37 7.59 3.10 7.75
C VAL A 37 7.31 2.03 8.79
N PHE A 38 8.27 1.14 9.01
CA PHE A 38 8.15 0.07 10.00
C PHE A 38 8.36 0.60 11.41
N PHE A 39 7.34 0.47 12.27
CA PHE A 39 7.41 0.93 13.65
C PHE A 39 7.14 -0.20 14.64
N GLU A 40 8.22 -0.66 15.25
CA GLU A 40 8.22 -1.65 16.33
C GLU A 40 9.37 -1.29 17.28
N LYS A 41 9.04 -0.78 18.46
CA LYS A 41 9.99 -0.07 19.33
C LYS A 41 11.26 -0.87 19.66
N GLU A 42 11.13 -2.17 19.85
CA GLU A 42 12.23 -3.07 20.21
C GLU A 42 12.97 -3.66 18.99
N SER A 43 12.55 -3.30 17.78
CA SER A 43 13.14 -3.78 16.54
C SER A 43 14.32 -2.91 16.09
N LEU A 44 15.39 -3.55 15.61
CA LEU A 44 16.58 -2.86 15.06
C LEU A 44 16.26 -2.02 13.81
N ILE A 45 15.17 -2.34 13.12
CA ILE A 45 14.72 -1.67 11.90
C ILE A 45 13.56 -0.69 12.16
N ASN A 46 13.32 -0.33 13.43
CA ASN A 46 12.32 0.66 13.78
C ASN A 46 12.63 2.02 13.13
N GLY A 47 11.62 2.59 12.46
CA GLY A 47 11.74 3.84 11.70
C GLY A 47 12.27 3.66 10.28
N GLU A 48 12.50 2.44 9.81
CA GLU A 48 12.92 2.20 8.44
C GLU A 48 11.78 2.32 7.43
N ARG A 49 12.07 2.93 6.29
CA ARG A 49 11.16 2.98 5.14
C ARG A 49 11.08 1.61 4.48
N VAL A 50 9.87 1.19 4.14
CA VAL A 50 9.60 -0.13 3.58
C VAL A 50 8.72 -0.05 2.34
N TRP A 51 8.69 -1.12 1.58
CA TRP A 51 7.70 -1.40 0.55
C TRP A 51 6.68 -2.38 1.12
N ILE A 52 5.44 -2.26 0.66
CA ILE A 52 4.41 -3.23 0.99
C ILE A 52 3.84 -3.76 -0.33
N SER A 53 3.72 -5.08 -0.43
CA SER A 53 2.97 -5.76 -1.49
C SER A 53 1.84 -6.54 -0.84
N ILE A 54 0.59 -6.19 -1.13
CA ILE A 54 -0.62 -6.88 -0.64
C ILE A 54 -1.32 -7.56 -1.82
N ILE A 55 -1.81 -8.77 -1.60
CA ILE A 55 -2.81 -9.42 -2.45
C ILE A 55 -4.16 -9.25 -1.75
N SER A 56 -5.14 -8.73 -2.48
CA SER A 56 -6.50 -8.48 -2.00
C SER A 56 -7.53 -9.02 -2.98
N ASP A 57 -8.74 -9.28 -2.49
CA ASP A 57 -9.90 -9.50 -3.36
C ASP A 57 -10.17 -8.24 -4.20
N LYS A 58 -10.19 -8.42 -5.52
CA LYS A 58 -10.43 -7.36 -6.50
C LYS A 58 -11.83 -6.78 -6.38
N GLN A 59 -12.83 -7.57 -5.98
CA GLN A 59 -14.23 -7.13 -5.90
C GLN A 59 -14.45 -6.02 -4.86
N LYS A 60 -13.55 -5.91 -3.88
CA LYS A 60 -13.60 -4.85 -2.87
C LYS A 60 -13.32 -3.46 -3.43
N ILE A 61 -12.53 -3.38 -4.51
CA ILE A 61 -12.21 -2.15 -5.21
C ILE A 61 -13.09 -1.99 -6.46
N PHE A 62 -13.26 -3.08 -7.22
CA PHE A 62 -14.00 -3.12 -8.48
C PHE A 62 -15.14 -4.15 -8.40
N HIS A 63 -16.34 -3.71 -8.06
CA HIS A 63 -17.49 -4.60 -7.87
C HIS A 63 -17.85 -5.37 -9.14
N SER A 64 -17.47 -4.84 -10.32
CA SER A 64 -17.73 -5.45 -11.62
C SER A 64 -16.83 -6.65 -11.96
N LYS A 65 -15.74 -6.90 -11.22
CA LYS A 65 -14.72 -7.90 -11.61
C LYS A 65 -14.19 -8.68 -10.41
N SER A 66 -14.32 -10.01 -10.47
CA SER A 66 -13.69 -10.94 -9.52
C SER A 66 -12.21 -11.22 -9.85
N GLY A 67 -11.49 -11.72 -8.85
CA GLY A 67 -10.10 -12.14 -8.96
C GLY A 67 -9.23 -11.51 -7.88
N GLU A 68 -7.92 -11.67 -8.03
CA GLU A 68 -6.94 -11.04 -7.15
C GLU A 68 -6.53 -9.67 -7.68
N LEU A 69 -6.24 -8.77 -6.76
CA LEU A 69 -5.67 -7.46 -7.02
C LEU A 69 -4.40 -7.29 -6.18
N LYS A 70 -3.29 -6.99 -6.85
CA LYS A 70 -2.04 -6.68 -6.18
C LYS A 70 -1.98 -5.18 -5.88
N LEU A 71 -1.68 -4.83 -4.64
CA LEU A 71 -1.42 -3.45 -4.21
C LEU A 71 0.04 -3.30 -3.78
N ILE A 72 0.77 -2.40 -4.42
CA ILE A 72 2.13 -2.03 -4.05
C ILE A 72 2.11 -0.62 -3.47
N ILE A 73 2.59 -0.46 -2.24
CA ILE A 73 2.68 0.83 -1.55
C ILE A 73 4.15 1.25 -1.49
N LEU A 74 4.44 2.39 -2.10
CA LEU A 74 5.79 2.95 -2.21
C LEU A 74 6.17 3.73 -0.95
N PRO A 75 7.41 3.57 -0.43
CA PRO A 75 7.93 4.47 0.58
C PRO A 75 8.07 5.90 0.04
N SER A 76 8.25 6.88 0.93
CA SER A 76 8.68 8.21 0.51
C SER A 76 10.05 8.12 -0.16
N PHE A 77 10.20 8.70 -1.35
CA PHE A 77 11.50 8.83 -2.02
C PHE A 77 12.42 9.80 -1.27
N ASN A 78 11.84 10.81 -0.62
CA ASN A 78 12.62 11.83 0.08
C ASN A 78 13.05 11.31 1.46
N ARG A 79 14.36 11.11 1.64
CA ARG A 79 14.99 10.72 2.91
C ARG A 79 14.85 11.75 4.05
N TYR A 80 14.38 12.95 3.76
CA TYR A 80 14.12 13.99 4.77
C TYR A 80 12.63 14.14 5.08
N PHE A 81 11.76 13.41 4.38
CA PHE A 81 10.31 13.55 4.43
C PHE A 81 9.65 12.19 4.65
N TYR A 82 9.88 11.62 5.83
CA TYR A 82 9.15 10.44 6.31
C TYR A 82 8.89 10.55 7.81
N ALA A 83 7.88 9.83 8.30
CA ALA A 83 7.54 9.85 9.71
C ALA A 83 8.67 9.22 10.54
N THR A 84 9.18 9.94 11.53
CA THR A 84 10.15 9.43 12.52
C THR A 84 9.46 8.85 13.76
N GLN A 85 8.13 9.03 13.85
CA GLN A 85 7.29 8.52 14.93
C GLN A 85 5.98 7.99 14.35
N LYS A 86 5.48 6.90 14.92
CA LYS A 86 4.18 6.32 14.55
C LYS A 86 3.08 7.32 14.87
N LYS A 87 2.40 7.81 13.84
CA LYS A 87 1.19 8.63 14.00
C LYS A 87 -0.02 7.70 14.05
N PHE A 88 -0.74 7.71 15.16
CA PHE A 88 -2.01 7.01 15.28
C PHE A 88 -3.10 7.86 14.62
N TYR A 89 -3.45 7.53 13.39
CA TYR A 89 -4.57 8.17 12.70
C TYR A 89 -5.87 7.46 13.09
N LYS A 90 -6.91 8.22 13.47
CA LYS A 90 -8.24 7.67 13.81
C LYS A 90 -8.99 7.09 12.58
N LYS A 91 -8.53 7.40 11.36
CA LYS A 91 -9.07 6.91 10.08
C LYS A 91 -7.90 6.57 9.18
N SER A 92 -8.06 5.58 8.28
CA SER A 92 -7.04 5.34 7.27
C SER A 92 -6.95 6.56 6.37
N ILE A 93 -5.72 6.94 6.06
CA ILE A 93 -5.46 8.11 5.21
C ILE A 93 -5.80 7.83 3.75
N SER A 94 -5.93 6.56 3.34
CA SER A 94 -6.25 6.17 1.96
C SER A 94 -7.58 5.41 1.86
N PRO A 95 -8.52 5.86 1.00
CA PRO A 95 -9.72 5.11 0.69
C PRO A 95 -9.46 3.69 0.16
N ILE A 96 -8.33 3.47 -0.53
CA ILE A 96 -7.98 2.15 -1.08
C ILE A 96 -7.70 1.19 0.08
N ILE A 97 -6.89 1.61 1.07
CA ILE A 97 -6.59 0.78 2.25
C ILE A 97 -7.83 0.50 3.10
N GLU A 98 -8.78 1.44 3.17
CA GLU A 98 -10.04 1.21 3.89
C GLU A 98 -10.91 0.11 3.26
N LYS A 99 -10.77 -0.11 1.96
CA LYS A 99 -11.63 -1.03 1.22
C LYS A 99 -11.03 -2.41 1.00
N ILE A 100 -9.72 -2.54 0.86
CA ILE A 100 -9.08 -3.82 0.56
C ILE A 100 -9.35 -4.86 1.65
N GLU A 101 -9.38 -6.12 1.25
CA GLU A 101 -9.37 -7.28 2.13
C GLU A 101 -8.03 -7.98 1.97
N VAL A 102 -7.17 -7.92 2.99
CA VAL A 102 -5.82 -8.48 2.91
C VAL A 102 -5.90 -10.00 2.92
N MET A 103 -5.53 -10.63 1.81
CA MET A 103 -5.39 -12.08 1.71
C MET A 103 -3.96 -12.53 2.03
N GLN A 104 -2.96 -11.78 1.54
CA GLN A 104 -1.54 -12.00 1.80
C GLN A 104 -0.80 -10.67 1.75
N ALA A 105 0.28 -10.54 2.52
CA ALA A 105 1.17 -9.39 2.38
C ALA A 105 2.65 -9.75 2.47
N LYS A 106 3.48 -8.87 1.91
CA LYS A 106 4.94 -8.87 2.07
C LYS A 106 5.39 -7.46 2.40
N ILE A 107 6.18 -7.34 3.46
CA ILE A 107 6.84 -6.10 3.86
C ILE A 107 8.32 -6.25 3.50
N LEU A 108 8.85 -5.33 2.71
CA LEU A 108 10.21 -5.39 2.20
C LEU A 108 10.99 -4.13 2.55
N ARG A 109 12.27 -4.29 2.86
CA ARG A 109 13.22 -3.16 2.94
C ARG A 109 13.53 -2.63 1.54
N LEU A 110 14.19 -1.48 1.48
CA LEU A 110 14.59 -0.87 0.20
C LEU A 110 15.61 -1.71 -0.58
N ASP A 111 16.35 -2.58 0.11
CA ASP A 111 17.29 -3.53 -0.50
C ASP A 111 16.62 -4.82 -1.01
N GLY A 112 15.30 -4.95 -0.86
CA GLY A 112 14.53 -6.12 -1.26
C GLY A 112 14.41 -7.23 -0.21
N THR A 113 15.03 -7.07 0.97
CA THR A 113 14.90 -8.03 2.06
C THR A 113 13.46 -8.08 2.56
N ILE A 114 12.87 -9.28 2.63
CA ILE A 114 11.54 -9.49 3.22
C ILE A 114 11.68 -9.54 4.73
N ILE A 115 10.93 -8.70 5.43
CA ILE A 115 10.99 -8.54 6.89
C ILE A 115 9.67 -8.89 7.60
N GLY A 116 8.61 -9.13 6.84
CA GLY A 116 7.29 -9.40 7.41
C GLY A 116 6.22 -9.75 6.40
N ASN A 117 5.07 -10.11 6.94
CA ASN A 117 3.86 -10.54 6.23
C ASN A 117 2.64 -9.75 6.74
N GLU A 118 1.43 -10.26 6.46
CA GLU A 118 0.15 -9.67 6.89
C GLU A 118 0.02 -9.42 8.40
N GLU A 119 0.63 -10.27 9.24
CA GLU A 119 0.58 -10.13 10.70
C GLU A 119 1.23 -8.83 11.18
N LEU A 120 2.24 -8.35 10.43
CA LEU A 120 3.00 -7.14 10.75
C LEU A 120 2.48 -5.89 10.03
N LEU A 121 1.35 -5.94 9.32
CA LEU A 121 0.82 -4.77 8.62
C LEU A 121 0.48 -3.61 9.56
N SER A 122 -0.01 -3.90 10.76
CA SER A 122 -0.31 -2.86 11.76
C SER A 122 0.93 -2.09 12.25
N ALA A 123 2.13 -2.61 12.00
CA ALA A 123 3.39 -1.93 12.28
C ALA A 123 3.78 -0.92 11.18
N VAL A 124 3.11 -0.95 10.02
CA VAL A 124 3.48 -0.15 8.82
C VAL A 124 2.35 0.71 8.24
N ILE A 125 1.09 0.28 8.35
CA ILE A 125 -0.09 0.98 7.81
C ILE A 125 -1.27 0.99 8.78
#